data_AF-A0A7I9XSJ7-F1
#
_entry.id   AF-A0A7I9XSJ7-F1
#
_cell.length_a   1.000
_cell.length_b   1.000
_cell.length_c   1.000
_cell.angle_alpha   90.00
_cell.angle_beta   90.00
_cell.angle_gamma   90.00
#
_symmetry.space_group_name_H-M   'P 1'
#
loop_
_entity.id
_entity.type
_entity.pdbx_description
1 polymer ?
#
loop_
_entity_poly.entity_id
_entity_poly.type
_entity_poly.pdbx_seq_one_letter_code
_entity_poly.pdbx_strand_id
1 'polypeptide(L)'
;MNDVRRLRLRGIELRYTLTMHLFDHGPTTITSLVEALAAQGFDVGRPAPKSVSDALRWEMRRGRVRRLGRGRYGPGQMPRGTEHRIHQRVLALRAENRSEPGTEHGDLGGDSCGRRGGC
;
A
#
# COMPACT_ATOMS: atom_id res chain seq x y z
N MET A 1 24.36 -4.28 -13.90
CA MET A 1 23.55 -3.50 -12.92
C MET A 1 22.21 -4.19 -12.84
N ASN A 2 21.91 -4.83 -11.71
CA ASN A 2 20.82 -5.81 -11.60
C ASN A 2 19.48 -5.22 -12.03
N ASP A 3 18.89 -5.79 -13.09
CA ASP A 3 17.47 -5.70 -13.39
C ASP A 3 16.70 -6.44 -12.29
N VAL A 4 16.58 -5.80 -11.14
CA VAL A 4 15.64 -6.24 -10.11
C VAL A 4 14.26 -6.09 -10.75
N ARG A 5 13.61 -7.20 -11.11
CA ARG A 5 12.22 -7.21 -11.56
C ARG A 5 11.39 -6.50 -10.50
N ARG A 6 10.96 -5.26 -10.77
CA ARG A 6 10.11 -4.50 -9.86
C ARG A 6 8.67 -4.69 -10.24
N LEU A 7 7.84 -5.11 -9.29
CA LEU A 7 6.40 -5.15 -9.50
C LEU A 7 5.87 -3.74 -9.66
N ARG A 8 5.18 -3.50 -10.79
CA ARG A 8 4.59 -2.21 -11.10
C ARG A 8 3.25 -2.04 -10.41
N LEU A 9 3.22 -1.25 -9.34
CA LEU A 9 2.00 -0.88 -8.65
C LEU A 9 1.21 0.13 -9.47
N ARG A 10 -0.07 -0.16 -9.75
CA ARG A 10 -0.96 0.74 -10.49
C ARG A 10 -2.26 1.00 -9.76
N GLY A 11 -2.77 2.23 -9.93
CA GLY A 11 -4.13 2.60 -9.54
C GLY A 11 -4.43 2.38 -8.06
N ILE A 12 -5.21 1.32 -7.77
CA ILE A 12 -5.71 1.01 -6.43
C ILE A 12 -4.64 0.39 -5.52
N GLU A 13 -3.74 -0.40 -6.09
CA GLU A 13 -2.66 -1.09 -5.34
C GLU A 13 -1.67 -0.08 -4.79
N LEU A 14 -1.30 0.91 -5.61
CA LEU A 14 -0.46 2.03 -5.17
C LEU A 14 -1.09 2.75 -3.96
N ARG A 15 -2.40 3.01 -4.01
CA ARG A 15 -3.12 3.69 -2.91
C ARG A 15 -3.10 2.85 -1.64
N TYR A 16 -3.31 1.54 -1.78
CA TYR A 16 -3.33 0.59 -0.68
C TYR A 16 -1.97 0.47 0.00
N THR A 17 -0.91 0.26 -0.77
CA THR A 17 0.45 0.16 -0.25
C THR A 17 0.88 1.45 0.44
N LEU A 18 0.60 2.62 -0.16
CA LEU A 18 0.91 3.92 0.46
C LEU A 18 0.16 4.13 1.78
N THR A 19 -1.10 3.73 1.84
CA THR A 19 -1.90 3.90 3.05
C THR A 19 -1.36 3.00 4.16
N MET A 20 -1.12 1.70 3.88
CA MET A 20 -0.51 0.80 4.86
C MET A 20 0.84 1.31 5.35
N HIS A 21 1.69 1.80 4.44
CA HIS A 21 2.99 2.35 4.81
C HIS A 21 2.87 3.54 5.78
N LEU A 22 1.85 4.39 5.61
CA LEU A 22 1.59 5.50 6.52
C LEU A 22 1.03 5.05 7.87
N PHE A 23 0.30 3.93 7.92
CA PHE A 23 -0.18 3.34 9.17
C PHE A 23 0.95 2.63 9.94
N ASP A 24 1.82 1.89 9.25
CA ASP A 24 2.92 1.13 9.86
C ASP A 24 4.07 2.02 10.33
N HIS A 25 4.50 2.98 9.50
CA HIS A 25 5.65 3.85 9.78
C HIS A 25 5.28 5.24 10.31
N GLY A 26 3.98 5.57 10.28
CA GLY A 26 3.49 6.87 10.72
C GLY A 26 3.76 8.00 9.73
N PRO A 27 3.87 9.25 10.22
CA PRO A 27 3.93 10.43 9.36
C PRO A 27 5.26 10.56 8.62
N THR A 28 5.21 10.53 7.28
CA THR A 28 6.40 10.55 6.44
C THR A 28 6.27 11.50 5.24
N THR A 29 7.37 11.70 4.50
CA THR A 29 7.43 12.58 3.34
C THR A 29 7.24 11.82 2.03
N ILE A 30 6.87 12.52 0.95
CA ILE A 30 6.72 11.91 -0.38
C ILE A 30 8.01 11.23 -0.84
N THR A 31 9.16 11.87 -0.61
CA THR A 31 10.47 11.33 -1.01
C THR A 31 10.78 10.05 -0.24
N SER A 32 10.57 10.04 1.07
CA SER A 32 10.74 8.84 1.90
C SER A 32 9.77 7.71 1.49
N LEU A 33 8.54 8.03 1.08
CA LEU A 33 7.60 7.03 0.54
C LEU A 33 8.11 6.41 -0.76
N VAL A 34 8.62 7.23 -1.68
CA VAL A 34 9.17 6.75 -2.95
C VAL A 34 10.40 5.87 -2.71
N GLU A 35 11.30 6.30 -1.82
CA GLU A 35 12.48 5.53 -1.44
C GLU A 35 12.11 4.19 -0.79
N ALA A 36 11.17 4.19 0.14
CA ALA A 36 10.74 2.97 0.82
C ALA A 36 10.03 1.99 -0.12
N LEU A 37 9.27 2.49 -1.10
CA LEU A 37 8.68 1.64 -2.15
C LEU A 37 9.76 1.07 -3.07
N ALA A 38 10.75 1.88 -3.45
CA ALA A 38 11.88 1.43 -4.25
C ALA A 38 12.73 0.38 -3.52
N ALA A 39 12.93 0.54 -2.20
CA ALA A 39 13.63 -0.41 -1.33
C ALA A 39 12.87 -1.74 -1.17
N GLN A 40 11.53 -1.69 -1.18
CA GLN A 40 10.68 -2.88 -1.21
C GLN A 40 10.62 -3.56 -2.60
N GLY A 41 11.30 -3.02 -3.61
CA GLY A 41 11.29 -3.56 -4.97
C GLY A 41 10.03 -3.23 -5.77
N PHE A 42 9.24 -2.22 -5.36
CA PHE A 42 8.07 -1.77 -6.12
C PHE A 42 8.44 -0.62 -7.08
N ASP A 43 7.81 -0.62 -8.26
CA ASP A 43 7.84 0.49 -9.22
C ASP A 43 6.45 1.12 -9.31
N VAL A 44 6.36 2.45 -9.17
CA VAL A 44 5.09 3.18 -9.19
C VAL A 44 4.84 3.91 -10.52
N GLY A 45 5.70 3.66 -11.51
CA GLY A 45 5.70 4.34 -12.80
C GLY A 45 6.26 5.76 -12.71
N ARG A 46 6.86 6.25 -13.80
CA ARG A 46 7.40 7.61 -13.87
C ARG A 46 6.34 8.60 -14.38
N PRO A 47 6.18 9.79 -13.77
CA PRO A 47 6.94 10.30 -12.62
C PRO A 47 6.38 9.82 -11.28
N ALA A 48 7.19 9.07 -10.52
CA ALA A 48 6.82 8.46 -9.24
C ALA A 48 6.26 9.45 -8.19
N PRO A 49 6.85 10.66 -8.00
CA PRO A 49 6.32 11.62 -7.03
C PRO A 49 4.91 12.11 -7.38
N LYS A 50 4.56 12.16 -8.67
CA LYS A 50 3.24 12.60 -9.14
C LYS A 50 2.20 11.52 -8.88
N SER A 51 2.48 10.28 -9.25
CA SER A 51 1.61 9.13 -8.96
C SER A 51 1.33 8.99 -7.47
N VAL A 52 2.36 9.13 -6.64
CA VAL A 52 2.23 9.10 -5.17
C VAL A 52 1.38 10.28 -4.68
N SER A 53 1.64 11.49 -5.17
CA SER A 53 0.85 12.68 -4.79
C SER A 53 -0.63 12.56 -5.17
N ASP A 54 -0.94 12.04 -6.36
CA ASP A 54 -2.32 11.85 -6.82
C ASP A 54 -3.04 10.73 -6.06
N ALA A 55 -2.32 9.65 -5.71
CA ALA A 55 -2.83 8.60 -4.83
C ALA A 55 -3.13 9.13 -3.42
N LEU A 56 -2.20 9.89 -2.83
CA LEU A 56 -2.40 10.51 -1.51
C LEU A 56 -3.54 11.53 -1.54
N ARG A 57 -3.69 12.29 -2.62
CA ARG A 57 -4.84 13.21 -2.80
C ARG A 57 -6.17 12.46 -2.79
N TRP A 58 -6.24 11.28 -3.40
CA TRP A 58 -7.41 10.42 -3.35
C TRP A 58 -7.72 9.92 -1.94
N GLU A 59 -6.70 9.51 -1.20
CA GLU A 59 -6.84 9.00 0.16
C GLU A 59 -7.16 10.10 1.18
N MET A 60 -6.64 11.32 0.97
CA MET A 60 -7.02 12.50 1.72
C MET A 60 -8.51 12.84 1.56
N ARG A 61 -9.04 12.76 0.32
CA ARG A 61 -10.48 13.00 0.07
C ARG A 61 -11.38 11.99 0.79
N ARG A 62 -10.87 10.80 1.11
CA ARG A 62 -11.59 9.75 1.85
C ARG A 62 -11.35 9.81 3.36
N GLY A 63 -10.57 10.77 3.85
CA GLY A 63 -10.25 10.93 5.28
C GLY A 63 -9.25 9.91 5.84
N ARG A 64 -8.68 9.06 4.98
CA ARG A 64 -7.76 7.97 5.39
C ARG A 64 -6.32 8.43 5.54
N VAL A 65 -5.97 9.55 4.91
CA VAL A 65 -4.65 10.20 5.02
C VAL A 65 -4.87 11.67 5.38
N ARG A 66 -3.99 12.22 6.22
CA ARG A 66 -4.01 13.65 6.56
C ARG A 66 -2.69 14.30 6.16
N ARG A 67 -2.76 15.47 5.55
CA ARG A 67 -1.57 16.29 5.29
C ARG A 67 -1.18 17.01 6.58
N LEU A 68 0.03 16.75 7.06
CA LEU A 68 0.55 17.32 8.31
C LEU A 68 1.43 18.55 8.06
N GLY A 69 1.88 18.77 6.83
CA GLY A 69 2.74 19.90 6.48
C GLY A 69 3.06 19.96 4.99
N ARG A 70 4.08 20.75 4.61
CA ARG A 70 4.57 20.81 3.24
C ARG A 70 5.28 19.49 2.92
N GLY A 71 4.72 18.69 2.01
CA GLY A 71 5.27 17.40 1.60
C GLY A 71 5.20 16.28 2.64
N ARG A 72 4.57 16.51 3.80
CA ARG A 72 4.43 15.53 4.90
C ARG A 72 2.98 15.05 5.03
N TYR A 73 2.81 13.74 5.04
CA TYR A 73 1.53 13.06 5.16
C TYR A 73 1.55 12.13 6.36
N GLY A 74 0.41 11.96 7.02
CA GLY A 74 0.25 11.06 8.15
C GLY A 74 -1.01 10.22 8.03
N PRO A 75 -1.10 9.16 8.86
CA PRO A 75 -2.28 8.32 8.90
C PRO A 75 -3.50 9.14 9.36
N GLY A 76 -4.62 8.97 8.66
CA GLY A 76 -5.93 9.47 9.06
C GLY A 76 -6.69 8.41 9.84
N GLN A 77 -7.99 8.30 9.58
CA GLN A 77 -8.82 7.26 10.20
C GLN A 77 -9.23 6.22 9.16
N MET A 78 -8.95 4.94 9.44
CA MET A 78 -9.32 3.83 8.57
C MET A 78 -10.30 2.89 9.28
N PRO A 79 -11.45 2.56 8.67
CA PRO A 79 -12.33 1.51 9.17
C PRO A 79 -11.64 0.14 9.12
N ARG A 80 -11.72 -0.63 10.21
CA ARG A 80 -11.05 -1.94 10.37
C ARG A 80 -11.33 -2.93 9.22
N GLY A 81 -12.54 -2.95 8.68
CA GLY A 81 -12.88 -3.83 7.56
C GLY A 81 -12.18 -3.46 6.23
N THR A 82 -11.88 -2.18 6.03
CA THR A 82 -11.10 -1.72 4.87
C THR A 82 -9.61 -1.98 5.10
N GLU A 83 -9.12 -1.76 6.32
CA GLU A 83 -7.75 -2.08 6.74
C GLU A 83 -7.41 -3.54 6.44
N HIS A 84 -8.27 -4.48 6.85
CA HIS A 84 -8.05 -5.90 6.61
C HIS A 84 -7.94 -6.24 5.12
N ARG A 85 -8.86 -5.72 4.28
CA ARG A 85 -8.82 -5.98 2.82
C ARG A 85 -7.57 -5.39 2.16
N ILE A 86 -7.20 -4.18 2.56
CA ILE A 86 -6.00 -3.50 2.07
C ILE A 86 -4.75 -4.27 2.50
N HIS A 87 -4.68 -4.67 3.76
CA HIS A 87 -3.58 -5.42 4.33
C HIS A 87 -3.38 -6.74 3.59
N GLN A 88 -4.43 -7.55 3.42
CA GLN A 88 -4.36 -8.81 2.67
C GLN A 88 -3.87 -8.61 1.23
N ARG A 89 -4.34 -7.55 0.54
CA ARG A 89 -3.89 -7.26 -0.82
C ARG A 89 -2.42 -6.85 -0.87
N VAL A 90 -1.96 -6.02 0.07
CA VAL A 90 -0.54 -5.61 0.15
C VAL A 90 0.35 -6.81 0.50
N LEU A 91 -0.13 -7.71 1.35
CA LEU A 91 0.58 -8.95 1.69
C LEU A 91 0.71 -9.87 0.48
N ALA A 92 -0.36 -10.04 -0.29
CA ALA A 92 -0.31 -10.78 -1.56
C ALA A 92 0.69 -10.16 -2.54
N LEU A 93 0.70 -8.83 -2.71
CA LEU A 93 1.67 -8.13 -3.57
C LEU A 93 3.12 -8.31 -3.10
N ARG A 94 3.35 -8.35 -1.79
CA ARG A 94 4.66 -8.63 -1.20
C ARG A 94 5.08 -10.10 -1.41
N ALA A 95 4.14 -11.03 -1.31
CA ALA A 95 4.37 -12.44 -1.61
C ALA A 95 4.69 -12.64 -3.10
N GLU A 96 3.92 -12.05 -4.01
CA GLU A 96 4.20 -12.03 -5.46
C GLU A 96 5.59 -11.48 -5.78
N ASN A 97 6.04 -10.45 -5.03
CA ASN A 97 7.40 -9.90 -5.20
C ASN A 97 8.50 -10.85 -4.70
N ARG A 98 8.18 -11.68 -3.70
CA ARG A 98 9.13 -12.58 -3.05
C ARG A 98 9.21 -13.95 -3.71
N SER A 99 8.11 -14.45 -4.29
CA SER A 99 7.97 -15.83 -4.78
C SER A 99 8.68 -16.13 -6.11
N GLU A 100 9.54 -15.25 -6.63
CA GLU A 100 10.61 -15.66 -7.54
C GLU A 100 11.99 -15.35 -6.91
N PRO A 101 12.84 -16.36 -6.58
CA PRO A 101 12.74 -17.80 -6.84
C PRO A 101 12.53 -18.65 -5.57
N GLY A 102 11.50 -19.48 -5.59
CA GLY A 102 11.39 -20.69 -4.77
C GLY A 102 10.74 -20.53 -3.39
N THR A 103 10.04 -21.58 -2.99
CA THR A 103 9.56 -21.88 -1.64
C THR A 103 8.11 -21.47 -1.32
N GLU A 104 7.28 -22.51 -1.48
CA GLU A 104 6.00 -22.86 -0.85
C GLU A 104 5.08 -21.80 -0.23
N HIS A 105 3.83 -21.88 -0.71
CA HIS A 105 2.62 -21.37 -0.10
C HIS A 105 2.49 -21.82 1.36
N GLY A 106 2.75 -20.89 2.28
CA GLY A 106 2.33 -20.98 3.67
C GLY A 106 0.93 -20.44 3.82
N ASP A 107 -0.04 -21.35 3.76
CA ASP A 107 -1.39 -21.26 4.30
C ASP A 107 -1.45 -20.38 5.57
N LEU A 108 -2.20 -19.29 5.54
CA LEU A 108 -2.72 -18.66 6.75
C LEU A 108 -4.20 -18.37 6.53
N GLY A 109 -4.98 -19.38 6.92
CA GLY A 109 -6.41 -19.31 7.13
C GLY A 109 -6.85 -18.06 7.87
N GLY A 110 -7.93 -17.48 7.33
CA GLY A 110 -8.72 -16.45 7.95
C GLY A 110 -10.19 -16.80 7.77
N ASP A 111 -10.59 -17.96 8.28
CA ASP A 111 -11.99 -18.26 8.56
C ASP A 111 -12.59 -17.16 9.43
N SER A 112 -13.53 -16.41 8.87
CA SER A 112 -14.68 -15.92 9.64
C SER A 112 -15.87 -15.65 8.72
N CYS A 113 -16.79 -16.60 8.82
CA CYS A 113 -18.16 -16.63 8.34
C CYS A 113 -19.01 -15.47 8.90
N GLY A 114 -20.02 -15.03 8.12
CA GLY A 114 -21.12 -14.15 8.57
C GLY A 114 -21.61 -13.20 7.48
N ARG A 115 -22.30 -13.64 6.42
CA ARG A 115 -23.75 -13.98 6.38
C ARG A 115 -24.67 -12.77 6.69
N ARG A 116 -25.36 -12.25 5.64
CA ARG A 116 -26.59 -11.40 5.63
C ARG A 116 -26.44 -9.98 6.23
N GLY A 117 -27.06 -8.90 5.75
CA GLY A 117 -28.07 -8.61 4.74
C GLY A 117 -28.73 -7.25 5.06
N GLY A 118 -29.30 -6.57 4.05
CA GLY A 118 -30.33 -5.51 4.16
C GLY A 118 -29.87 -4.13 4.66
N CYS A 119 -30.32 -2.99 4.13
CA CYS A 119 -31.48 -2.69 3.27
C CYS A 119 -31.10 -1.68 2.19
#